data_AF-A0A9D5HRU4-F1
#
_entry.id   AF-A0A9D5HRU4-F1
#
_cell.length_a   1.000
_cell.length_b   1.000
_cell.length_c   1.000
_cell.angle_alpha   90.00
_cell.angle_beta   90.00
_cell.angle_gamma   90.00
#
_symmetry.space_group_name_H-M   'P 1'
#
loop_
_entity.id
_entity.type
_entity.pdbx_description
1 polymer ?
#
loop_
_entity_poly.entity_id
_entity_poly.type
_entity_poly.pdbx_seq_one_letter_code
_entity_poly.pdbx_strand_id
1 'polypeptide(L)'
;MKIEEALHMVGGAGENSYASNSRLQEKAILRTKDIVEKALTNIYGEVVPESLVVADLGCSSGPNAFLVISQIMGAVIGSKAKEIMFLLNDLPGNDFNTIFQSLSGYEKKVKKERGDQVLPYYVAGVPGSFYGRLFPANSLHFAHSSYSLMWLSQAPVGLESGGVPLNKGNIYISKTSPPIVSRLYLQQFNRDFSTFLKLRSQELINGGQMVLSFLGRKSSDSSEAEVCHLWDLVAQALNSMVHEGLLKEEKVDTFNMPFYGASTEEVIQVIQSEGSFYLDQMQILESNWDPFDDSINEDQQVFDNVKSGENVAKCIRAVLEPLLVGHFGEAIVDQVFERILAVDADASWLEALIRRQDTVDAVRLDVRERTKVGEALMALLLRLDSIPSFYPPVRELLRVATLRVVALQEVFDAVVAAIAVGLGRVP
;
A
#
# COMPACT_ATOMS: atom_id res chain seq x y z
N MET A 1 -4.54 -17.43 11.12
CA MET A 1 -4.87 -17.42 9.68
C MET A 1 -3.70 -18.04 8.91
N LYS A 2 -3.95 -18.93 7.95
CA LYS A 2 -2.89 -19.41 7.05
C LYS A 2 -2.72 -18.41 5.91
N ILE A 3 -1.54 -17.78 5.82
CA ILE A 3 -1.29 -16.72 4.84
C ILE A 3 -1.41 -17.24 3.41
N GLU A 4 -0.93 -18.45 3.11
CA GLU A 4 -1.01 -19.03 1.76
C GLU A 4 -2.43 -19.21 1.21
N GLU A 5 -3.43 -19.29 2.09
CA GLU A 5 -4.84 -19.43 1.74
C GLU A 5 -5.59 -18.08 1.75
N ALA A 6 -5.11 -17.10 2.53
CA ALA A 6 -5.84 -15.86 2.80
C ALA A 6 -5.22 -14.60 2.16
N LEU A 7 -3.91 -14.63 1.88
CA LEU A 7 -3.23 -13.53 1.19
C LEU A 7 -3.34 -13.75 -0.31
N HIS A 8 -4.18 -12.93 -0.92
CA HIS A 8 -4.24 -12.72 -2.36
C HIS A 8 -4.82 -11.33 -2.60
N MET A 9 -4.69 -10.81 -3.81
CA MET A 9 -5.35 -9.56 -4.18
C MET A 9 -6.82 -9.81 -4.57
N VAL A 10 -7.67 -8.78 -4.54
CA VAL A 10 -9.07 -8.92 -5.00
C VAL A 10 -9.07 -9.29 -6.48
N GLY A 11 -9.58 -10.47 -6.79
CA GLY A 11 -9.60 -11.05 -8.14
C GLY A 11 -10.60 -10.41 -9.10
N GLY A 12 -10.63 -10.90 -10.33
CA GLY A 12 -11.50 -10.42 -11.39
C GLY A 12 -11.16 -9.03 -11.93
N ALA A 13 -12.15 -8.39 -12.55
CA ALA A 13 -12.03 -7.10 -13.22
C ALA A 13 -13.15 -6.11 -12.80
N GLY A 14 -13.73 -6.33 -11.61
CA GLY A 14 -14.74 -5.44 -11.03
C GLY A 14 -14.14 -4.14 -10.49
N GLU A 15 -15.00 -3.20 -10.09
CA GLU A 15 -14.58 -1.87 -9.62
C GLU A 15 -13.60 -1.91 -8.43
N ASN A 16 -13.76 -2.87 -7.53
CA ASN A 16 -12.88 -3.05 -6.35
C ASN A 16 -11.72 -4.04 -6.60
N SER A 17 -11.60 -4.57 -7.82
CA SER A 17 -10.55 -5.54 -8.17
C SER A 17 -9.17 -4.90 -8.14
N TYR A 18 -8.16 -5.71 -7.89
CA TYR A 18 -6.77 -5.28 -8.01
C TYR A 18 -6.43 -4.84 -9.43
N ALA A 19 -6.95 -5.53 -10.44
CA ALA A 19 -6.74 -5.18 -11.84
C ALA A 19 -7.18 -3.74 -12.18
N SER A 20 -8.21 -3.22 -11.51
CA SER A 20 -8.72 -1.85 -11.71
C SER A 20 -8.05 -0.81 -10.81
N ASN A 21 -7.35 -1.23 -9.74
CA ASN A 21 -6.84 -0.33 -8.70
C ASN A 21 -5.32 -0.46 -8.46
N SER A 22 -4.58 -1.10 -9.37
CA SER A 22 -3.14 -1.37 -9.22
C SER A 22 -2.19 -0.38 -9.93
N ARG A 23 -2.64 0.86 -10.19
CA ARG A 23 -1.84 1.88 -10.91
C ARG A 23 -0.61 2.33 -10.10
N LEU A 24 -0.65 2.28 -8.77
CA LEU A 24 0.52 2.58 -7.95
C LEU A 24 1.68 1.58 -8.22
N GLN A 25 1.34 0.29 -8.33
CA GLN A 25 2.28 -0.78 -8.67
C GLN A 25 2.71 -0.70 -10.13
N GLU A 26 1.83 -0.26 -11.04
CA GLU A 26 2.17 0.04 -12.44
C GLU A 26 3.29 1.09 -12.52
N LYS A 27 3.17 2.20 -11.77
CA LYS A 27 4.22 3.25 -11.71
C LYS A 27 5.57 2.68 -11.29
N ALA A 28 5.60 1.80 -10.29
CA ALA A 28 6.84 1.19 -9.82
C ALA A 28 7.50 0.30 -10.89
N ILE A 29 6.70 -0.50 -11.61
CA ILE A 29 7.18 -1.31 -12.74
C ILE A 29 7.73 -0.40 -13.85
N LEU A 30 7.04 0.69 -14.19
CA LEU A 30 7.50 1.64 -15.20
C LEU A 30 8.81 2.34 -14.81
N ARG A 31 8.97 2.73 -13.53
CA ARG A 31 10.18 3.42 -13.04
C ARG A 31 11.40 2.50 -12.92
N THR A 32 11.19 1.20 -12.80
CA THR A 32 12.28 0.21 -12.70
C THR A 32 12.69 -0.37 -14.07
N LYS A 33 12.09 0.11 -15.16
CA LYS A 33 12.35 -0.37 -16.52
C LYS A 33 13.84 -0.39 -16.88
N ASP A 34 14.56 0.71 -16.65
CA ASP A 34 15.98 0.82 -17.02
C ASP A 34 16.87 -0.15 -16.21
N ILE A 35 16.46 -0.45 -14.97
CA ILE A 35 17.14 -1.43 -14.10
C ILE A 35 16.96 -2.84 -14.68
N VAL A 36 15.75 -3.17 -15.14
CA VAL A 36 15.45 -4.44 -15.82
C VAL A 36 16.22 -4.56 -17.13
N GLU A 37 16.24 -3.51 -17.95
CA GLU A 37 17.00 -3.49 -19.22
C GLU A 37 18.50 -3.70 -18.99
N LYS A 38 19.08 -3.03 -18.00
CA LYS A 38 20.48 -3.21 -17.63
C LYS A 38 20.76 -4.64 -17.17
N ALA A 39 19.90 -5.22 -16.33
CA ALA A 39 20.09 -6.58 -15.82
C ALA A 39 20.06 -7.62 -16.95
N LEU A 40 19.11 -7.49 -17.87
CA LEU A 40 19.02 -8.37 -19.05
C LEU A 40 20.21 -8.18 -19.99
N THR A 41 20.67 -6.94 -20.20
CA THR A 41 21.89 -6.66 -20.98
C THR A 41 23.10 -7.37 -20.39
N ASN A 42 23.27 -7.36 -19.06
CA ASN A 42 24.35 -8.07 -18.38
C ASN A 42 24.27 -9.59 -18.60
N ILE A 43 23.07 -10.18 -18.47
CA ILE A 43 22.85 -11.61 -18.74
C ILE A 43 23.27 -11.97 -20.18
N TYR A 44 22.96 -11.14 -21.17
CA TYR A 44 23.38 -11.34 -22.56
C TYR A 44 24.84 -10.97 -22.84
N GLY A 45 25.53 -10.30 -21.91
CA GLY A 45 26.96 -10.08 -21.96
C GLY A 45 27.78 -11.26 -21.40
N GLU A 46 27.24 -11.95 -20.40
CA GLU A 46 27.95 -13.01 -19.68
C GLU A 46 27.50 -14.42 -20.06
N VAL A 47 26.19 -14.70 -20.01
CA VAL A 47 25.62 -16.04 -20.19
C VAL A 47 25.23 -16.30 -21.65
N VAL A 48 24.64 -15.30 -22.30
CA VAL A 48 24.19 -15.36 -23.70
C VAL A 48 23.21 -16.54 -23.97
N PRO A 49 22.11 -16.67 -23.21
CA PRO A 49 21.20 -17.81 -23.38
C PRO A 49 20.47 -17.78 -24.72
N GLU A 50 20.27 -18.94 -25.35
CA GLU A 50 19.42 -19.05 -26.54
C GLU A 50 17.92 -19.00 -26.18
N SER A 51 17.55 -19.55 -25.02
CA SER A 51 16.19 -19.59 -24.48
C SER A 51 16.19 -18.90 -23.12
N LEU A 52 15.50 -17.75 -23.02
CA LEU A 52 15.47 -16.98 -21.78
C LEU A 52 14.34 -17.47 -20.88
N VAL A 53 14.67 -17.91 -19.67
CA VAL A 53 13.68 -18.31 -18.67
C VAL A 53 13.59 -17.25 -17.58
N VAL A 54 12.39 -16.68 -17.44
CA VAL A 54 12.08 -15.57 -16.55
C VAL A 54 11.03 -16.00 -15.55
N ALA A 55 11.23 -15.68 -14.27
CA ALA A 55 10.18 -15.78 -13.27
C ALA A 55 9.71 -14.39 -12.84
N ASP A 56 8.40 -14.17 -12.78
CA ASP A 56 7.78 -13.02 -12.12
C ASP A 56 7.15 -13.50 -10.80
N LEU A 57 7.75 -13.11 -9.68
CA LEU A 57 7.46 -13.64 -8.35
C LEU A 57 6.52 -12.68 -7.60
N GLY A 58 5.27 -13.12 -7.44
CA GLY A 58 4.16 -12.28 -6.99
C GLY A 58 3.55 -11.48 -8.14
N CYS A 59 3.13 -12.16 -9.19
CA CYS A 59 2.58 -11.53 -10.39
C CYS A 59 1.19 -10.91 -10.17
N SER A 60 0.50 -11.30 -9.09
CA SER A 60 -0.90 -11.00 -8.81
C SER A 60 -1.79 -11.36 -10.01
N SER A 61 -2.88 -10.64 -10.19
CA SER A 61 -3.81 -10.73 -11.30
C SER A 61 -3.94 -9.37 -12.01
N GLY A 62 -4.28 -9.37 -13.29
CA GLY A 62 -4.57 -8.14 -14.04
C GLY A 62 -3.42 -7.61 -14.91
N PRO A 63 -3.47 -6.33 -15.30
CA PRO A 63 -2.64 -5.79 -16.39
C PRO A 63 -1.14 -5.70 -16.06
N ASN A 64 -0.78 -5.61 -14.78
CA ASN A 64 0.61 -5.44 -14.35
C ASN A 64 1.49 -6.66 -14.66
N ALA A 65 0.97 -7.88 -14.58
CA ALA A 65 1.69 -9.10 -14.99
C ALA A 65 2.11 -9.02 -16.48
N PHE A 66 1.21 -8.53 -17.34
CA PHE A 66 1.49 -8.33 -18.76
C PHE A 66 2.43 -7.16 -19.05
N LEU A 67 2.46 -6.15 -18.16
CA LEU A 67 3.39 -5.03 -18.26
C LEU A 67 4.84 -5.51 -18.05
N VAL A 68 5.08 -6.35 -17.04
CA VAL A 68 6.40 -6.96 -16.80
C VAL A 68 6.84 -7.78 -18.02
N ILE A 69 5.96 -8.63 -18.56
CA ILE A 69 6.22 -9.38 -19.80
C ILE A 69 6.61 -8.42 -20.94
N SER A 70 5.84 -7.35 -21.15
CA SER A 70 6.07 -6.39 -22.22
C SER A 70 7.42 -5.68 -22.08
N GLN A 71 7.80 -5.28 -20.87
CA GLN A 71 9.08 -4.63 -20.60
C GLN A 71 10.25 -5.57 -20.90
N ILE A 72 10.19 -6.80 -20.39
CA ILE A 72 11.25 -7.80 -20.59
C ILE A 72 11.38 -8.17 -22.06
N MET A 73 10.26 -8.37 -22.76
CA MET A 73 10.27 -8.59 -24.21
C MET A 73 10.92 -7.42 -24.97
N GLY A 74 10.69 -6.17 -24.51
CA GLY A 74 11.32 -4.99 -25.11
C GLY A 74 12.82 -4.92 -24.88
N ALA A 75 13.25 -5.24 -23.66
CA ALA A 75 14.64 -5.22 -23.24
C ALA A 75 15.53 -6.21 -24.02
N VAL A 76 14.95 -7.28 -24.56
CA VAL A 76 15.71 -8.33 -25.27
C VAL A 76 15.60 -8.24 -26.79
N ILE A 77 14.95 -7.21 -27.34
CA ILE A 77 14.93 -6.96 -28.79
C ILE A 77 16.36 -6.73 -29.27
N GLY A 78 16.78 -7.46 -30.31
CA GLY A 78 18.13 -7.37 -30.86
C GLY A 78 19.20 -8.14 -30.07
N SER A 79 18.80 -8.83 -28.98
CA SER A 79 19.66 -9.80 -28.31
C SER A 79 19.79 -11.11 -29.12
N LYS A 80 20.55 -12.09 -28.60
CA LYS A 80 20.67 -13.43 -29.21
C LYS A 80 19.55 -14.39 -28.80
N ALA A 81 18.57 -13.93 -28.03
CA ALA A 81 17.42 -14.73 -27.62
C ALA A 81 16.64 -15.24 -28.84
N LYS A 82 16.31 -16.53 -28.84
CA LYS A 82 15.43 -17.14 -29.85
C LYS A 82 14.00 -17.31 -29.34
N GLU A 83 13.84 -17.51 -28.03
CA GLU A 83 12.54 -17.68 -27.39
C GLU A 83 12.60 -17.29 -25.90
N ILE A 84 11.43 -17.07 -25.29
CA ILE A 84 11.30 -16.66 -23.89
C ILE A 84 10.24 -17.52 -23.18
N MET A 85 10.56 -18.05 -22.00
CA MET A 85 9.62 -18.68 -21.09
C MET A 85 9.35 -17.75 -19.90
N PHE A 86 8.10 -17.33 -19.74
CA PHE A 86 7.62 -16.56 -18.59
C PHE A 86 6.91 -17.49 -17.60
N LEU A 87 7.44 -17.53 -16.38
CA LEU A 87 6.90 -18.28 -15.26
C LEU A 87 6.27 -17.29 -14.27
N LEU A 88 4.95 -17.16 -14.32
CA LEU A 88 4.17 -16.28 -13.46
C LEU A 88 3.90 -17.01 -12.13
N ASN A 89 4.53 -16.56 -11.06
CA ASN A 89 4.36 -17.12 -9.73
C ASN A 89 3.49 -16.22 -8.86
N ASP A 90 2.61 -16.84 -8.10
CA ASP A 90 1.87 -16.23 -7.01
C ASP A 90 1.39 -17.32 -6.03
N LEU A 91 0.74 -16.94 -4.93
CA LEU A 91 0.13 -17.86 -4.00
C LEU A 91 -1.02 -18.65 -4.66
N PRO A 92 -1.36 -19.86 -4.17
CA PRO A 92 -2.40 -20.68 -4.76
C PRO A 92 -3.79 -20.03 -4.83
N GLY A 93 -4.09 -19.07 -3.94
CA GLY A 93 -5.34 -18.32 -3.93
C GLY A 93 -5.45 -17.22 -5.00
N ASN A 94 -4.38 -16.93 -5.75
CA ASN A 94 -4.40 -15.90 -6.79
C ASN A 94 -5.29 -16.27 -7.99
N ASP A 95 -5.85 -15.27 -8.66
CA ASP A 95 -6.74 -15.44 -9.80
C ASP A 95 -5.97 -15.61 -11.14
N PHE A 96 -5.26 -16.74 -11.23
CA PHE A 96 -4.59 -17.15 -12.47
C PHE A 96 -5.55 -17.32 -13.65
N ASN A 97 -6.83 -17.62 -13.39
CA ASN A 97 -7.83 -17.78 -14.44
C ASN A 97 -8.02 -16.48 -15.21
N THR A 98 -8.14 -15.35 -14.52
CA THR A 98 -8.25 -14.03 -15.16
C THR A 98 -7.03 -13.70 -16.02
N ILE A 99 -5.82 -14.07 -15.57
CA ILE A 99 -4.57 -13.91 -16.36
C ILE A 99 -4.65 -14.73 -17.65
N PHE A 100 -4.93 -16.04 -17.54
CA PHE A 100 -4.93 -16.92 -18.71
C PHE A 100 -6.05 -16.61 -19.71
N GLN A 101 -7.22 -16.19 -19.23
CA GLN A 101 -8.30 -15.73 -20.09
C GLN A 101 -7.92 -14.46 -20.87
N SER A 102 -7.14 -13.57 -20.25
CA SER A 102 -6.69 -12.30 -20.87
C SER A 102 -5.53 -12.46 -21.85
N LEU A 103 -4.79 -13.57 -21.79
CA LEU A 103 -3.57 -13.80 -22.57
C LEU A 103 -3.80 -13.67 -24.08
N SER A 104 -4.89 -14.23 -24.61
CA SER A 104 -5.20 -14.15 -26.06
C SER A 104 -5.47 -12.71 -26.54
N GLY A 105 -6.01 -11.85 -25.67
CA GLY A 105 -6.19 -10.42 -25.96
C GLY A 105 -4.87 -9.68 -25.95
N TYR A 106 -4.01 -9.99 -24.99
CA TYR A 106 -2.65 -9.44 -24.89
C TYR A 106 -1.80 -9.80 -26.11
N GLU A 107 -1.80 -11.08 -26.53
CA GLU A 107 -1.06 -11.54 -27.71
C GLU A 107 -1.43 -10.76 -28.98
N LYS A 108 -2.73 -10.51 -29.19
CA LYS A 108 -3.22 -9.70 -30.32
C LYS A 108 -2.73 -8.25 -30.23
N LYS A 109 -2.72 -7.66 -29.03
CA LYS A 109 -2.21 -6.32 -28.77
C LYS A 109 -0.71 -6.23 -29.08
N VAL A 110 0.08 -7.14 -28.53
CA VAL A 110 1.54 -7.21 -28.76
C VAL A 110 1.87 -7.39 -30.23
N LYS A 111 1.18 -8.29 -30.93
CA LYS A 111 1.37 -8.49 -32.38
C LYS A 111 1.06 -7.23 -33.20
N LYS A 112 0.02 -6.48 -32.81
CA LYS A 112 -0.34 -5.22 -33.46
C LYS A 112 0.70 -4.12 -33.20
N GLU A 113 1.24 -4.05 -31.99
CA GLU A 113 2.18 -2.99 -31.57
C GLU A 113 3.61 -3.25 -32.06
N ARG A 114 4.05 -4.51 -32.10
CA ARG A 114 5.46 -4.88 -32.33
C ARG A 114 5.71 -5.69 -33.60
N GLY A 115 4.66 -6.16 -34.28
CA GLY A 115 4.78 -6.90 -35.53
C GLY A 115 5.70 -8.12 -35.41
N ASP A 116 6.60 -8.28 -36.38
CA ASP A 116 7.53 -9.43 -36.47
C ASP A 116 8.75 -9.31 -35.52
N GLN A 117 8.86 -8.25 -34.72
CA GLN A 117 9.94 -8.10 -33.72
C GLN A 117 9.68 -8.93 -32.45
N VAL A 118 8.52 -9.59 -32.38
CA VAL A 118 8.11 -10.41 -31.25
C VAL A 118 8.79 -11.77 -31.33
N LEU A 119 9.68 -12.05 -30.36
CA LEU A 119 10.22 -13.39 -30.17
C LEU A 119 9.09 -14.36 -29.77
N PRO A 120 9.15 -15.63 -30.20
CA PRO A 120 8.33 -16.68 -29.61
C PRO A 120 8.41 -16.65 -28.08
N TYR A 121 7.27 -16.64 -27.41
CA TYR A 121 7.22 -16.67 -25.96
C TYR A 121 6.12 -17.60 -25.45
N TYR A 122 6.34 -18.11 -24.24
CA TYR A 122 5.44 -19.03 -23.56
C TYR A 122 5.16 -18.49 -22.16
N VAL A 123 3.95 -18.71 -21.67
CA VAL A 123 3.53 -18.26 -20.34
C VAL A 123 3.00 -19.46 -19.57
N ALA A 124 3.51 -19.68 -18.35
CA ALA A 124 3.04 -20.71 -17.44
C ALA A 124 2.82 -20.11 -16.04
N GLY A 125 1.80 -20.60 -15.33
CA GLY A 125 1.57 -20.26 -13.92
C GLY A 125 2.27 -21.25 -12.99
N VAL A 126 2.85 -20.75 -11.91
CA VAL A 126 3.55 -21.53 -10.88
C VAL A 126 2.99 -21.16 -9.50
N PRO A 127 1.91 -21.82 -9.04
CA PRO A 127 1.31 -21.52 -7.75
C PRO A 127 2.20 -22.01 -6.60
N GLY A 128 2.47 -21.14 -5.64
CA GLY A 128 3.24 -21.48 -4.44
C GLY A 128 3.91 -20.26 -3.82
N SER A 129 4.24 -20.38 -2.54
CA SER A 129 5.00 -19.34 -1.83
C SER A 129 6.42 -19.26 -2.35
N PHE A 130 6.86 -18.05 -2.70
CA PHE A 130 8.27 -17.74 -2.97
C PHE A 130 9.18 -17.87 -1.73
N TYR A 131 8.65 -18.17 -0.54
CA TYR A 131 9.44 -18.59 0.61
C TYR A 131 9.69 -20.12 0.63
N GLY A 132 9.24 -20.82 -0.41
CA GLY A 132 9.58 -22.21 -0.74
C GLY A 132 10.33 -22.33 -2.07
N ARG A 133 10.76 -23.57 -2.38
CA ARG A 133 11.30 -23.92 -3.70
C ARG A 133 10.16 -23.92 -4.72
N LEU A 134 10.34 -23.19 -5.81
CA LEU A 134 9.38 -23.07 -6.90
C LEU A 134 9.88 -23.72 -8.18
N PHE A 135 11.20 -23.70 -8.39
CA PHE A 135 11.81 -24.15 -9.64
C PHE A 135 12.91 -25.19 -9.40
N PRO A 136 13.21 -26.03 -10.42
CA PRO A 136 14.41 -26.85 -10.41
C PRO A 136 15.69 -26.03 -10.22
N ALA A 137 16.77 -26.69 -9.83
CA ALA A 137 18.04 -25.99 -9.66
C ALA A 137 18.59 -25.52 -11.01
N ASN A 138 19.17 -24.31 -11.06
CA ASN A 138 19.78 -23.72 -12.26
C ASN A 138 18.84 -23.68 -13.49
N SER A 139 17.56 -23.37 -13.29
CA SER A 139 16.57 -23.30 -14.38
C SER A 139 16.14 -21.88 -14.75
N LEU A 140 16.44 -20.88 -13.93
CA LEU A 140 16.08 -19.48 -14.17
C LEU A 140 17.28 -18.67 -14.63
N HIS A 141 17.06 -17.78 -15.59
CA HIS A 141 18.06 -16.79 -16.02
C HIS A 141 17.83 -15.45 -15.32
N PHE A 142 16.55 -15.06 -15.16
CA PHE A 142 16.16 -13.80 -14.58
C PHE A 142 14.97 -13.98 -13.65
N ALA A 143 15.00 -13.37 -12.47
CA ALA A 143 13.83 -13.27 -11.60
C ALA A 143 13.46 -11.80 -11.34
N HIS A 144 12.18 -11.49 -11.53
CA HIS A 144 11.60 -10.19 -11.25
C HIS A 144 10.64 -10.35 -10.07
N SER A 145 10.55 -9.33 -9.21
CA SER A 145 9.48 -9.21 -8.23
C SER A 145 9.19 -7.74 -7.99
N SER A 146 7.91 -7.37 -8.12
CA SER A 146 7.43 -6.02 -7.81
C SER A 146 6.31 -6.09 -6.78
N TYR A 147 6.42 -5.27 -5.74
CA TYR A 147 5.41 -5.07 -4.71
C TYR A 147 4.95 -6.35 -3.98
N SER A 148 5.84 -7.33 -3.84
CA SER A 148 5.51 -8.62 -3.22
C SER A 148 6.35 -8.97 -1.99
N LEU A 149 7.63 -8.56 -1.94
CA LEU A 149 8.55 -8.97 -0.87
C LEU A 149 8.35 -8.29 0.50
N MET A 150 7.48 -7.28 0.57
CA MET A 150 7.03 -6.73 1.85
C MET A 150 6.01 -7.63 2.56
N TRP A 151 5.40 -8.58 1.85
CA TRP A 151 4.50 -9.57 2.45
C TRP A 151 5.29 -10.69 3.09
N LEU A 152 5.15 -10.83 4.41
CA LEU A 152 5.83 -11.86 5.19
C LEU A 152 5.17 -13.23 4.99
N SER A 153 5.92 -14.30 5.23
CA SER A 153 5.41 -15.68 5.20
C SER A 153 4.30 -15.93 6.22
N GLN A 154 4.30 -15.15 7.30
CA GLN A 154 3.33 -15.20 8.39
C GLN A 154 3.37 -13.90 9.20
N ALA A 155 2.31 -13.65 9.98
CA ALA A 155 2.38 -12.69 11.06
C ALA A 155 3.52 -13.09 12.04
N PRO A 156 4.27 -12.13 12.61
CA PRO A 156 5.38 -12.44 13.49
C PRO A 156 4.97 -13.31 14.68
N VAL A 157 5.74 -14.36 14.95
CA VAL A 157 5.55 -15.22 16.12
C VAL A 157 5.92 -14.44 17.39
N GLY A 158 5.19 -14.65 18.49
CA GLY A 158 5.50 -14.03 19.78
C GLY A 158 4.84 -12.68 20.00
N LEU A 159 3.88 -12.28 19.16
CA LEU A 159 3.00 -11.13 19.38
C LEU A 159 1.93 -11.37 20.46
N GLU A 160 2.02 -12.48 21.17
CA GLU A 160 1.18 -12.84 22.31
C GLU A 160 2.06 -13.30 23.47
N SER A 161 1.70 -12.90 24.69
CA SER A 161 2.36 -13.33 25.93
C SER A 161 1.32 -13.86 26.91
N GLY A 162 1.38 -15.16 27.22
CA GLY A 162 0.41 -15.81 28.11
C GLY A 162 -1.04 -15.76 27.61
N GLY A 163 -1.25 -15.74 26.29
CA GLY A 163 -2.56 -15.58 25.66
C GLY A 163 -3.08 -14.14 25.59
N VAL A 164 -2.25 -13.15 25.99
CA VAL A 164 -2.58 -11.73 25.88
C VAL A 164 -1.86 -11.13 24.67
N PRO A 165 -2.59 -10.53 23.72
CA PRO A 165 -1.98 -9.82 22.59
C PRO A 165 -1.10 -8.66 23.05
N LEU A 166 0.07 -8.53 22.42
CA LEU A 166 1.05 -7.47 22.72
C LEU A 166 0.80 -6.19 21.93
N ASN A 167 0.19 -6.28 20.75
CA ASN A 167 -0.05 -5.14 19.85
C ASN A 167 -1.50 -4.64 19.92
N LYS A 168 -1.99 -4.41 21.15
CA LYS A 168 -3.41 -4.08 21.38
C LYS A 168 -3.86 -2.83 20.62
N GLY A 169 -5.05 -2.90 20.04
CA GLY A 169 -5.66 -1.83 19.25
C GLY A 169 -4.93 -1.50 17.95
N ASN A 170 -3.86 -2.22 17.59
CA ASN A 170 -3.09 -1.98 16.38
C ASN A 170 -3.06 -3.24 15.52
N ILE A 171 -2.98 -3.05 14.21
CA ILE A 171 -2.89 -4.16 13.24
C ILE A 171 -1.49 -4.32 12.66
N TYR A 172 -0.60 -3.37 12.90
CA TYR A 172 0.79 -3.36 12.45
C TYR A 172 1.65 -2.58 13.46
N ILE A 173 2.93 -2.33 13.16
CA ILE A 173 3.78 -1.43 13.92
C ILE A 173 3.18 -0.02 13.90
N SER A 174 2.89 0.49 15.09
CA SER A 174 2.45 1.85 15.34
C SER A 174 3.32 2.52 16.40
N LYS A 175 3.20 3.83 16.57
CA LYS A 175 3.90 4.58 17.63
C LYS A 175 3.47 4.17 19.03
N THR A 176 2.26 3.64 19.17
CA THR A 176 1.72 3.12 20.42
C THR A 176 2.13 1.67 20.67
N SER A 177 2.71 0.99 19.68
CA SER A 177 3.16 -0.40 19.81
C SER A 177 4.36 -0.50 20.76
N PRO A 178 4.41 -1.53 21.62
CA PRO A 178 5.59 -1.82 22.41
C PRO A 178 6.81 -2.10 21.51
N PRO A 179 8.04 -1.71 21.90
CA PRO A 179 9.25 -1.91 21.06
C PRO A 179 9.54 -3.36 20.65
N ILE A 180 9.01 -4.34 21.40
CA ILE A 180 9.13 -5.76 21.04
C ILE A 180 8.40 -6.09 19.72
N VAL A 181 7.31 -5.37 19.40
CA VAL A 181 6.53 -5.59 18.16
C VAL A 181 7.42 -5.34 16.94
N SER A 182 8.03 -4.15 16.83
CA SER A 182 8.95 -3.83 15.73
C SER A 182 10.09 -4.85 15.60
N ARG A 183 10.64 -5.31 16.74
CA ARG A 183 11.72 -6.30 16.75
C ARG A 183 11.28 -7.65 16.19
N LEU A 184 10.07 -8.11 16.54
CA LEU A 184 9.53 -9.39 16.04
C LEU A 184 9.24 -9.31 14.54
N TYR A 185 8.71 -8.18 14.07
CA TYR A 185 8.53 -7.90 12.64
C TYR A 185 9.86 -7.94 11.86
N LEU A 186 10.89 -7.26 12.37
CA LEU A 186 12.22 -7.29 11.76
C LEU A 186 12.82 -8.72 11.75
N GLN A 187 12.67 -9.47 12.84
CA GLN A 187 13.14 -10.86 12.90
C GLN A 187 12.45 -11.75 11.86
N GLN A 188 11.14 -11.58 11.71
CA GLN A 188 10.35 -12.29 10.71
C GLN A 188 10.79 -11.92 9.29
N PHE A 189 10.96 -10.64 8.98
CA PHE A 189 11.50 -10.17 7.70
C PHE A 189 12.88 -10.74 7.39
N ASN A 190 13.82 -10.67 8.34
CA ASN A 190 15.17 -11.17 8.15
C ASN A 190 15.19 -12.65 7.81
N ARG A 191 14.36 -13.45 8.49
CA ARG A 191 14.22 -14.88 8.23
C ARG A 191 13.66 -15.13 6.84
N ASP A 192 12.60 -14.43 6.49
CA ASP A 192 11.85 -14.65 5.25
C ASP A 192 12.66 -14.19 4.03
N PHE A 193 13.25 -13.00 4.09
CA PHE A 193 14.07 -12.46 3.01
C PHE A 193 15.38 -13.24 2.83
N SER A 194 16.04 -13.66 3.91
CA SER A 194 17.21 -14.56 3.83
C SER A 194 16.83 -15.91 3.20
N THR A 195 15.67 -16.48 3.58
CA THR A 195 15.16 -17.72 2.99
C THR A 195 14.86 -17.55 1.50
N PHE A 196 14.22 -16.45 1.11
CA PHE A 196 13.96 -16.10 -0.29
C PHE A 196 15.27 -16.09 -1.09
N LEU A 197 16.27 -15.32 -0.66
CA LEU A 197 17.57 -15.22 -1.34
C LEU A 197 18.21 -16.61 -1.48
N LYS A 198 18.28 -17.37 -0.38
CA LYS A 198 18.88 -18.71 -0.38
C LYS A 198 18.20 -19.69 -1.34
N LEU A 199 16.90 -19.56 -1.55
CA LEU A 199 16.15 -20.42 -2.46
C LEU A 199 16.31 -19.96 -3.90
N ARG A 200 16.25 -18.66 -4.16
CA ARG A 200 16.46 -18.09 -5.50
C ARG A 200 17.86 -18.34 -6.03
N SER A 201 18.88 -18.34 -5.16
CA SER A 201 20.26 -18.63 -5.56
C SER A 201 20.45 -20.07 -6.04
N GLN A 202 19.63 -21.02 -5.57
CA GLN A 202 19.66 -22.40 -6.06
C GLN A 202 18.95 -22.57 -7.40
N GLU A 203 17.98 -21.71 -7.70
CA GLU A 203 17.10 -21.80 -8.86
C GLU A 203 17.63 -21.01 -10.06
N LEU A 204 18.34 -19.91 -9.80
CA LEU A 204 19.06 -19.15 -10.80
C LEU A 204 20.32 -19.89 -11.27
N ILE A 205 20.64 -19.75 -12.55
CA ILE A 205 21.93 -20.17 -13.09
C ILE A 205 23.06 -19.27 -12.56
N ASN A 206 24.30 -19.72 -12.70
CA ASN A 206 25.47 -18.84 -12.56
C ASN A 206 25.39 -17.69 -13.59
N GLY A 207 25.53 -16.45 -13.12
CA GLY A 207 25.35 -15.25 -13.94
C GLY A 207 23.89 -14.81 -14.10
N GLY A 208 22.93 -15.53 -13.52
CA GLY A 208 21.54 -15.10 -13.45
C GLY A 208 21.39 -13.88 -12.54
N GLN A 209 20.40 -13.03 -12.84
CA GLN A 209 20.17 -11.78 -12.09
C GLN A 209 18.75 -11.68 -11.56
N MET A 210 18.57 -10.84 -10.54
CA MET A 210 17.25 -10.49 -10.01
C MET A 210 17.06 -8.99 -9.95
N VAL A 211 15.83 -8.54 -10.23
CA VAL A 211 15.39 -7.17 -9.96
C VAL A 211 14.21 -7.23 -9.00
N LEU A 212 14.39 -6.64 -7.83
CA LEU A 212 13.42 -6.66 -6.73
C LEU A 212 12.99 -5.22 -6.42
N SER A 213 11.69 -4.97 -6.39
CA SER A 213 11.11 -3.70 -5.97
C SER A 213 9.96 -3.96 -5.00
N PHE A 214 9.96 -3.29 -3.86
CA PHE A 214 8.93 -3.48 -2.82
C PHE A 214 8.88 -2.26 -1.91
N LEU A 215 7.80 -2.13 -1.15
CA LEU A 215 7.64 -1.02 -0.21
C LEU A 215 8.67 -1.13 0.92
N GLY A 216 9.33 -0.01 1.19
CA GLY A 216 10.31 0.14 2.25
C GLY A 216 10.14 1.45 2.99
N ARG A 217 11.17 1.87 3.73
CA ARG A 217 11.18 3.12 4.48
C ARG A 217 12.55 3.81 4.40
N LYS A 218 12.53 5.14 4.49
CA LYS A 218 13.75 5.97 4.63
C LYS A 218 14.19 6.12 6.08
N SER A 219 13.24 6.33 7.00
CA SER A 219 13.57 6.48 8.43
C SER A 219 14.22 5.21 8.96
N SER A 220 15.14 5.34 9.91
CA SER A 220 15.71 4.22 10.66
C SER A 220 14.76 3.69 11.74
N ASP A 221 13.76 4.48 12.15
CA ASP A 221 12.67 4.02 13.02
C ASP A 221 11.54 3.39 12.19
N SER A 222 11.21 2.14 12.50
CA SER A 222 10.11 1.41 11.88
C SER A 222 8.73 2.05 12.08
N SER A 223 8.51 2.76 13.20
CA SER A 223 7.23 3.36 13.56
C SER A 223 6.97 4.72 12.90
N GLU A 224 8.00 5.31 12.29
CA GLU A 224 7.91 6.56 11.52
C GLU A 224 7.72 6.31 10.03
N ALA A 225 7.65 5.05 9.59
CA ALA A 225 7.43 4.74 8.19
C ALA A 225 6.07 5.29 7.72
N GLU A 226 6.03 5.92 6.55
CA GLU A 226 4.80 6.46 5.96
C GLU A 226 3.72 5.38 5.82
N VAL A 227 4.13 4.15 5.48
CA VAL A 227 3.24 2.99 5.38
C VAL A 227 2.60 2.59 6.72
N CYS A 228 3.18 2.93 7.87
CA CYS A 228 2.53 2.71 9.18
C CYS A 228 1.25 3.53 9.30
N HIS A 229 1.24 4.77 8.79
CA HIS A 229 0.09 5.66 8.88
C HIS A 229 -1.13 5.08 8.14
N LEU A 230 -0.89 4.40 7.02
CA LEU A 230 -1.92 3.70 6.27
C LEU A 230 -2.62 2.62 7.12
N TRP A 231 -1.81 1.82 7.81
CA TRP A 231 -2.32 0.74 8.67
C TRP A 231 -2.92 1.28 9.96
N ASP A 232 -2.44 2.41 10.48
CA ASP A 232 -3.06 3.12 11.60
C ASP A 232 -4.49 3.59 11.27
N LEU A 233 -4.74 4.07 10.04
CA LEU A 233 -6.09 4.47 9.60
C LEU A 233 -7.05 3.27 9.58
N VAL A 234 -6.59 2.13 9.07
CA VAL A 234 -7.37 0.88 9.09
C VAL A 234 -7.62 0.42 10.54
N ALA A 235 -6.60 0.48 11.39
CA ALA A 235 -6.75 0.14 12.81
C ALA A 235 -7.76 1.06 13.51
N GLN A 236 -7.74 2.36 13.24
CA GLN A 236 -8.70 3.32 13.78
C GLN A 236 -10.13 3.01 13.34
N ALA A 237 -10.35 2.68 12.06
CA ALA A 237 -11.66 2.28 11.55
C ALA A 237 -12.17 1.00 12.27
N LEU A 238 -11.31 -0.01 12.42
CA LEU A 238 -11.64 -1.24 13.15
C LEU A 238 -11.95 -0.98 14.63
N ASN A 239 -11.16 -0.15 15.31
CA ASN A 239 -11.40 0.21 16.71
C ASN A 239 -12.70 1.00 16.88
N SER A 240 -13.04 1.91 15.96
CA SER A 240 -14.33 2.61 15.96
C SER A 240 -15.50 1.60 15.92
N MET A 241 -15.39 0.56 15.09
CA MET A 241 -16.39 -0.52 15.05
C MET A 241 -16.44 -1.35 16.35
N VAL A 242 -15.32 -1.49 17.07
CA VAL A 242 -15.31 -2.11 18.42
C VAL A 242 -16.07 -1.24 19.42
N HIS A 243 -15.87 0.08 19.40
CA HIS A 243 -16.54 1.01 20.31
C HIS A 243 -18.06 1.03 20.09
N GLU A 244 -18.50 0.83 18.86
CA GLU A 244 -19.92 0.71 18.49
C GLU A 244 -20.52 -0.68 18.76
N GLY A 245 -19.71 -1.65 19.21
CA GLY A 245 -20.15 -3.01 19.49
C GLY A 245 -20.35 -3.88 18.23
N LEU A 246 -19.87 -3.43 17.07
CA LEU A 246 -19.93 -4.18 15.80
C LEU A 246 -18.82 -5.23 15.69
N LEU A 247 -17.69 -4.99 16.36
CA LEU A 247 -16.56 -5.92 16.45
C LEU A 247 -16.19 -6.21 17.90
N LYS A 248 -15.66 -7.41 18.15
CA LYS A 248 -15.02 -7.74 19.43
C LYS A 248 -13.59 -7.21 19.43
N GLU A 249 -13.19 -6.53 20.51
CA GLU A 249 -11.82 -6.02 20.71
C GLU A 249 -10.76 -7.10 20.47
N GLU A 250 -10.99 -8.31 21.00
CA GLU A 250 -10.11 -9.48 20.82
C GLU A 250 -9.83 -9.81 19.34
N LYS A 251 -10.80 -9.59 18.43
CA LYS A 251 -10.57 -9.84 17.00
C LYS A 251 -9.60 -8.82 16.40
N VAL A 252 -9.65 -7.57 16.85
CA VAL A 252 -8.72 -6.52 16.40
C VAL A 252 -7.33 -6.79 16.97
N ASP A 253 -7.23 -7.06 18.28
CA ASP A 253 -5.96 -7.30 18.96
C ASP A 253 -5.17 -8.51 18.43
N THR A 254 -5.86 -9.51 17.88
CA THR A 254 -5.25 -10.71 17.29
C THR A 254 -4.96 -10.58 15.80
N PHE A 255 -5.44 -9.52 15.13
CA PHE A 255 -5.22 -9.29 13.71
C PHE A 255 -3.92 -8.50 13.48
N ASN A 256 -2.84 -9.21 13.18
CA ASN A 256 -1.56 -8.59 12.86
C ASN A 256 -1.20 -8.81 11.39
N MET A 257 -0.93 -7.72 10.68
CA MET A 257 -0.60 -7.70 9.26
C MET A 257 0.70 -8.45 9.00
N PRO A 258 0.74 -9.41 8.07
CA PRO A 258 1.97 -10.07 7.63
C PRO A 258 2.72 -9.17 6.64
N PHE A 259 3.07 -7.96 7.07
CA PHE A 259 3.67 -6.92 6.23
C PHE A 259 4.91 -6.36 6.93
N TYR A 260 5.98 -6.03 6.21
CA TYR A 260 7.09 -5.26 6.75
C TYR A 260 7.71 -4.32 5.72
N GLY A 261 7.76 -3.03 6.05
CA GLY A 261 8.49 -2.02 5.29
C GLY A 261 9.92 -1.91 5.78
N ALA A 262 10.85 -2.63 5.14
CA ALA A 262 12.26 -2.64 5.54
C ALA A 262 13.00 -1.34 5.15
N SER A 263 14.02 -0.95 5.93
CA SER A 263 14.95 0.10 5.54
C SER A 263 16.00 -0.41 4.56
N THR A 264 16.72 0.52 3.92
CA THR A 264 17.82 0.17 3.02
C THR A 264 18.93 -0.62 3.72
N GLU A 265 19.25 -0.23 4.95
CA GLU A 265 20.28 -0.88 5.77
C GLU A 265 19.89 -2.30 6.13
N GLU A 266 18.62 -2.53 6.49
CA GLU A 266 18.10 -3.86 6.82
C GLU A 266 18.17 -4.80 5.62
N VAL A 267 17.78 -4.32 4.43
CA VAL A 267 17.87 -5.09 3.17
C VAL A 267 19.32 -5.44 2.85
N ILE A 268 20.23 -4.45 2.89
CA ILE A 268 21.66 -4.66 2.62
C ILE A 268 22.25 -5.68 3.60
N GLN A 269 21.93 -5.55 4.89
CA GLN A 269 22.43 -6.45 5.93
C GLN A 269 22.00 -7.89 5.67
N VAL A 270 20.74 -8.13 5.28
CA VAL A 270 20.27 -9.49 4.97
C VAL A 270 20.99 -10.05 3.75
N ILE A 271 21.12 -9.29 2.66
CA ILE A 271 21.84 -9.71 1.44
C ILE A 271 23.28 -10.11 1.76
N GLN A 272 23.99 -9.28 2.51
CA GLN A 272 25.37 -9.55 2.91
C GLN A 272 25.50 -10.75 3.84
N SER A 273 24.55 -10.93 4.76
CA SER A 273 24.56 -12.03 5.72
C SER A 273 24.24 -13.39 5.09
N GLU A 274 23.36 -13.42 4.08
CA GLU A 274 23.01 -14.64 3.36
C GLU A 274 24.11 -15.03 2.38
N GLY A 275 24.64 -14.05 1.62
CA GLY A 275 25.90 -14.18 0.89
C GLY A 275 25.83 -14.83 -0.49
N SER A 276 24.66 -15.24 -0.99
CA SER A 276 24.53 -15.86 -2.32
C SER A 276 24.50 -14.84 -3.48
N PHE A 277 24.21 -13.57 -3.20
CA PHE A 277 24.11 -12.52 -4.21
C PHE A 277 25.02 -11.34 -3.89
N TYR A 278 25.56 -10.71 -4.94
CA TYR A 278 26.15 -9.39 -4.85
C TYR A 278 25.09 -8.33 -5.19
N LEU A 279 25.12 -7.20 -4.49
CA LEU A 279 24.24 -6.07 -4.77
C LEU A 279 24.88 -5.20 -5.87
N ASP A 280 24.29 -5.18 -7.07
CA ASP A 280 24.75 -4.32 -8.18
C ASP A 280 24.36 -2.85 -7.97
N GLN A 281 23.08 -2.61 -7.71
CA GLN A 281 22.52 -1.28 -7.51
C GLN A 281 21.33 -1.30 -6.56
N MET A 282 21.11 -0.18 -5.87
CA MET A 282 19.97 0.04 -5.00
C MET A 282 19.49 1.49 -5.15
N GLN A 283 18.18 1.68 -5.31
CA GLN A 283 17.58 3.00 -5.48
C GLN A 283 16.31 3.09 -4.63
N ILE A 284 16.02 4.28 -4.10
CA ILE A 284 14.76 4.58 -3.42
C ILE A 284 13.91 5.40 -4.38
N LEU A 285 12.68 4.94 -4.62
CA LEU A 285 11.72 5.61 -5.50
C LEU A 285 10.52 6.03 -4.66
N GLU A 286 10.25 7.34 -4.62
CA GLU A 286 9.08 7.90 -3.93
C GLU A 286 7.92 8.08 -4.90
N SER A 287 6.72 7.72 -4.48
CA SER A 287 5.50 7.93 -5.24
C SER A 287 4.43 8.49 -4.31
N ASN A 288 3.59 9.38 -4.84
CA ASN A 288 2.35 9.75 -4.16
C ASN A 288 1.50 8.49 -3.95
N TRP A 289 0.84 8.41 -2.80
CA TRP A 289 -0.13 7.38 -2.46
C TRP A 289 -1.36 7.42 -3.36
N ASP A 290 -1.76 8.60 -3.84
CA ASP A 290 -2.78 8.70 -4.86
C ASP A 290 -2.27 8.03 -6.14
N PRO A 291 -2.88 6.91 -6.55
CA PRO A 291 -2.44 6.20 -7.73
C PRO A 291 -2.53 7.07 -8.98
N PHE A 292 -3.32 8.15 -9.03
CA PHE A 292 -3.48 9.04 -10.19
C PHE A 292 -2.69 10.35 -10.11
N ASP A 293 -2.04 10.64 -8.99
CA ASP A 293 -1.16 11.81 -8.87
C ASP A 293 0.25 11.47 -9.36
N ASP A 294 0.62 12.01 -10.52
CA ASP A 294 1.95 11.85 -11.11
C ASP A 294 2.90 13.00 -10.74
N SER A 295 2.46 13.95 -9.92
CA SER A 295 3.28 15.05 -9.46
C SER A 295 4.38 14.58 -8.51
N ILE A 296 5.52 15.24 -8.58
CA ILE A 296 6.69 15.01 -7.72
C ILE A 296 6.88 16.20 -6.75
N ASN A 297 6.21 17.33 -7.01
CA ASN A 297 6.35 18.58 -6.27
C ASN A 297 4.97 19.08 -5.77
N GLU A 298 4.89 19.41 -4.49
CA GLU A 298 3.68 19.89 -3.79
C GLU A 298 3.17 21.27 -4.29
N ASP A 299 4.02 22.03 -4.98
CA ASP A 299 3.79 23.46 -5.28
C ASP A 299 2.85 23.75 -6.48
N GLN A 300 2.32 22.72 -7.15
CA GLN A 300 1.55 22.91 -8.39
C GLN A 300 0.30 22.04 -8.52
N GLN A 301 -0.61 22.04 -7.54
CA GLN A 301 -1.98 21.58 -7.85
C GLN A 301 -3.07 22.03 -6.87
N VAL A 302 -4.26 22.27 -7.44
CA VAL A 302 -5.52 22.30 -6.70
C VAL A 302 -5.91 20.84 -6.48
N PHE A 303 -5.60 20.31 -5.29
CA PHE A 303 -5.92 18.94 -4.91
C PHE A 303 -7.44 18.78 -4.70
N ASP A 304 -8.06 17.83 -5.39
CA ASP A 304 -9.35 17.28 -4.97
C ASP A 304 -9.06 16.20 -3.90
N ASN A 305 -8.93 16.65 -2.65
CA ASN A 305 -8.60 15.78 -1.52
C ASN A 305 -9.57 14.60 -1.41
N VAL A 306 -10.86 14.82 -1.65
CA VAL A 306 -11.90 13.79 -1.57
C VAL A 306 -11.66 12.72 -2.63
N LYS A 307 -11.41 13.12 -3.89
CA LYS A 307 -11.12 12.16 -4.95
C LYS A 307 -9.82 11.40 -4.68
N SER A 308 -8.82 12.07 -4.12
CA SER A 308 -7.56 11.46 -3.75
C SER A 308 -7.74 10.39 -2.67
N GLY A 309 -8.48 10.71 -1.61
CA GLY A 309 -8.86 9.76 -0.56
C GLY A 309 -9.62 8.55 -1.11
N GLU A 310 -10.55 8.76 -2.04
CA GLU A 310 -11.25 7.67 -2.73
C GLU A 310 -10.31 6.74 -3.49
N ASN A 311 -9.37 7.31 -4.25
CA ASN A 311 -8.42 6.55 -5.04
C ASN A 311 -7.49 5.72 -4.14
N VAL A 312 -6.99 6.32 -3.06
CA VAL A 312 -6.15 5.66 -2.05
C VAL A 312 -6.92 4.53 -1.38
N ALA A 313 -8.14 4.79 -0.90
CA ALA A 313 -8.97 3.79 -0.23
C ALA A 313 -9.26 2.57 -1.14
N LYS A 314 -9.58 2.80 -2.41
CA LYS A 314 -9.77 1.72 -3.39
C LYS A 314 -8.51 0.90 -3.63
N CYS A 315 -7.35 1.55 -3.72
CA CYS A 315 -6.06 0.86 -3.84
C CYS A 315 -5.78 -0.03 -2.63
N ILE A 316 -6.02 0.48 -1.41
CA ILE A 316 -5.86 -0.31 -0.18
C ILE A 316 -6.86 -1.47 -0.16
N ARG A 317 -8.13 -1.21 -0.48
CA ARG A 317 -9.19 -2.22 -0.50
C ARG A 317 -8.84 -3.40 -1.39
N ALA A 318 -8.38 -3.12 -2.60
CA ALA A 318 -8.02 -4.15 -3.57
C ALA A 318 -6.89 -5.09 -3.10
N VAL A 319 -6.10 -4.67 -2.09
CA VAL A 319 -5.00 -5.41 -1.50
C VAL A 319 -5.37 -6.06 -0.17
N LEU A 320 -6.13 -5.35 0.67
CA LEU A 320 -6.38 -5.72 2.06
C LEU A 320 -7.67 -6.53 2.25
N GLU A 321 -8.66 -6.37 1.38
CA GLU A 321 -9.99 -6.97 1.53
C GLU A 321 -9.95 -8.48 1.80
N PRO A 322 -9.17 -9.31 1.08
CA PRO A 322 -9.11 -10.74 1.36
C PRO A 322 -8.62 -11.09 2.78
N LEU A 323 -7.67 -10.33 3.32
CA LEU A 323 -7.19 -10.49 4.69
C LEU A 323 -8.27 -10.12 5.72
N LEU A 324 -9.03 -9.05 5.46
CA LEU A 324 -10.14 -8.65 6.32
C LEU A 324 -11.26 -9.68 6.31
N VAL A 325 -11.64 -10.17 5.12
CA VAL A 325 -12.64 -11.23 4.95
C VAL A 325 -12.20 -12.49 5.69
N GLY A 326 -10.94 -12.89 5.55
CA GLY A 326 -10.39 -14.09 6.19
C GLY A 326 -10.40 -14.06 7.72
N HIS A 327 -10.39 -12.88 8.36
CA HIS A 327 -10.33 -12.74 9.82
C HIS A 327 -11.64 -12.27 10.45
N PHE A 328 -12.25 -11.23 9.88
CA PHE A 328 -13.42 -10.57 10.42
C PHE A 328 -14.72 -11.04 9.74
N GLY A 329 -14.64 -11.51 8.50
CA GLY A 329 -15.79 -11.86 7.65
C GLY A 329 -16.15 -10.74 6.67
N GLU A 330 -16.91 -11.08 5.63
CA GLU A 330 -17.24 -10.16 4.52
C GLU A 330 -18.08 -8.95 4.94
N ALA A 331 -19.00 -9.13 5.91
CA ALA A 331 -19.99 -8.13 6.29
C ALA A 331 -19.42 -6.81 6.85
N ILE A 332 -18.13 -6.78 7.19
CA ILE A 332 -17.46 -5.61 7.80
C ILE A 332 -16.67 -4.78 6.78
N VAL A 333 -16.36 -5.34 5.60
CA VAL A 333 -15.40 -4.74 4.67
C VAL A 333 -15.88 -3.37 4.22
N ASP A 334 -17.12 -3.26 3.73
CA ASP A 334 -17.67 -1.99 3.26
C ASP A 334 -17.66 -0.94 4.38
N GLN A 335 -18.05 -1.32 5.59
CA GLN A 335 -18.06 -0.41 6.74
C GLN A 335 -16.66 0.08 7.15
N VAL A 336 -15.62 -0.75 7.00
CA VAL A 336 -14.23 -0.34 7.25
C VAL A 336 -13.82 0.74 6.24
N PHE A 337 -14.07 0.52 4.96
CA PHE A 337 -13.66 1.48 3.92
C PHE A 337 -14.52 2.74 3.90
N GLU A 338 -15.81 2.65 4.21
CA GLU A 338 -16.66 3.82 4.43
C GLU A 338 -16.12 4.72 5.56
N ARG A 339 -15.61 4.13 6.64
CA ARG A 339 -15.01 4.90 7.75
C ARG A 339 -13.68 5.52 7.39
N ILE A 340 -12.83 4.81 6.65
CA ILE A 340 -11.57 5.36 6.12
C ILE A 340 -11.86 6.59 5.25
N LEU A 341 -12.87 6.51 4.37
CA LEU A 341 -13.32 7.63 3.55
C LEU A 341 -13.96 8.75 4.36
N ALA A 342 -14.73 8.42 5.40
CA ALA A 342 -15.39 9.40 6.26
C ALA A 342 -14.40 10.24 7.07
N VAL A 343 -13.27 9.67 7.51
CA VAL A 343 -12.21 10.42 8.20
C VAL A 343 -11.62 11.52 7.31
N ASP A 344 -11.51 11.27 6.00
CA ASP A 344 -11.02 12.22 5.01
C ASP A 344 -12.10 13.23 4.55
N ALA A 345 -13.35 12.74 4.45
CA ALA A 345 -14.52 13.57 4.15
C ALA A 345 -14.86 14.53 5.28
N ASP A 346 -14.71 14.16 6.55
CA ASP A 346 -14.92 15.03 7.70
C ASP A 346 -13.87 16.15 7.73
N ALA A 347 -12.60 15.84 7.42
CA ALA A 347 -11.53 16.83 7.28
C ALA A 347 -11.79 17.81 6.13
N SER A 348 -12.25 17.31 4.98
CA SER A 348 -12.55 18.11 3.77
C SER A 348 -13.86 18.91 3.87
N TRP A 349 -14.90 18.35 4.49
CA TRP A 349 -16.20 18.98 4.71
C TRP A 349 -16.08 20.19 5.63
N LEU A 350 -15.24 20.11 6.67
CA LEU A 350 -14.92 21.24 7.54
C LEU A 350 -14.23 22.37 6.78
N GLU A 351 -13.26 22.06 5.92
CA GLU A 351 -12.58 23.08 5.12
C GLU A 351 -13.54 23.80 4.15
N ALA A 352 -14.51 23.07 3.58
CA ALA A 352 -15.49 23.60 2.64
C ALA A 352 -16.64 24.39 3.31
N LEU A 353 -17.11 23.96 4.49
CA LEU A 353 -18.22 24.60 5.20
C LEU A 353 -17.85 26.01 5.71
N ILE A 354 -16.59 26.21 6.10
CA ILE A 354 -16.07 27.46 6.68
C ILE A 354 -15.76 28.53 5.60
N ARG A 355 -15.63 28.15 4.33
CA ARG A 355 -15.40 29.08 3.21
C ARG A 355 -16.69 29.70 2.64
N ARG A 356 -17.88 29.28 3.09
CA ARG A 356 -19.18 29.75 2.55
C ARG A 356 -19.75 30.93 3.34
N GLN A 357 -19.95 32.06 2.64
CA GLN A 357 -20.54 33.28 3.21
C GLN A 357 -21.99 33.07 3.69
N ASP A 358 -22.74 32.20 3.03
CA ASP A 358 -24.14 31.90 3.39
C ASP A 358 -24.28 31.23 4.76
N THR A 359 -23.27 30.43 5.18
CA THR A 359 -23.21 29.82 6.51
C THR A 359 -23.00 30.88 7.60
N VAL A 360 -22.17 31.89 7.31
CA VAL A 360 -21.94 33.05 8.20
C VAL A 360 -23.20 33.89 8.35
N ASP A 361 -23.97 34.05 7.28
CA ASP A 361 -25.22 34.83 7.29
C ASP A 361 -26.39 34.06 7.94
N ALA A 362 -26.46 32.73 7.80
CA ALA A 362 -27.45 31.88 8.48
C ALA A 362 -27.27 31.88 10.02
N VAL A 363 -26.03 31.81 10.51
CA VAL A 363 -25.68 31.86 11.94
C VAL A 363 -26.02 33.23 12.57
N ARG A 364 -25.99 34.30 11.77
CA ARG A 364 -26.40 35.65 12.21
C ARG A 364 -27.91 35.75 12.43
N LEU A 365 -28.71 35.09 11.60
CA LEU A 365 -30.16 35.29 11.52
C LEU A 365 -30.99 34.29 12.33
N ASP A 366 -30.49 33.07 12.57
CA ASP A 366 -31.24 32.01 13.27
C ASP A 366 -30.51 31.51 14.54
N VAL A 367 -31.19 31.61 15.68
CA VAL A 367 -30.70 31.15 17.00
C VAL A 367 -30.55 29.62 17.05
N ARG A 368 -31.38 28.88 16.31
CA ARG A 368 -31.34 27.42 16.28
C ARG A 368 -30.13 26.91 15.51
N GLU A 369 -29.85 27.51 14.35
CA GLU A 369 -28.63 27.24 13.58
C GLU A 369 -27.37 27.70 14.33
N ARG A 370 -27.43 28.83 15.04
CA ARG A 370 -26.34 29.27 15.94
C ARG A 370 -26.01 28.25 17.02
N THR A 371 -27.04 27.68 17.67
CA THR A 371 -26.85 26.66 18.72
C THR A 371 -26.28 25.37 18.12
N LYS A 372 -26.79 24.96 16.97
CA LYS A 372 -26.34 23.77 16.24
C LYS A 372 -24.89 23.87 15.77
N VAL A 373 -24.48 25.04 15.27
CA VAL A 373 -23.10 25.32 14.87
C VAL A 373 -22.17 25.40 16.09
N GLY A 374 -22.62 26.00 17.20
CA GLY A 374 -21.87 26.01 18.46
C GLY A 374 -21.65 24.62 19.06
N GLU A 375 -22.69 23.77 19.06
CA GLU A 375 -22.59 22.38 19.50
C GLU A 375 -21.68 21.55 18.58
N ALA A 376 -21.77 21.76 17.26
CA ALA A 376 -20.90 21.10 16.30
C ALA A 376 -19.42 21.50 16.48
N LEU A 377 -19.13 22.79 16.69
CA LEU A 377 -17.77 23.29 16.95
C LEU A 377 -17.19 22.72 18.25
N MET A 378 -17.99 22.65 19.32
CA MET A 378 -17.55 22.07 20.60
C MET A 378 -17.37 20.56 20.53
N ALA A 379 -18.25 19.83 19.84
CA ALA A 379 -18.07 18.40 19.57
C ALA A 379 -16.81 18.14 18.75
N LEU A 380 -16.46 19.07 17.85
CA LEU A 380 -15.24 18.99 17.05
C LEU A 380 -13.98 19.25 17.87
N LEU A 381 -13.98 20.27 18.75
CA LEU A 381 -12.88 20.53 19.68
C LEU A 381 -12.63 19.31 20.57
N LEU A 382 -13.69 18.73 21.14
CA LEU A 382 -13.60 17.53 21.97
C LEU A 382 -13.09 16.32 21.17
N ARG A 383 -13.46 16.19 19.89
CA ARG A 383 -12.94 15.15 19.00
C ARG A 383 -11.47 15.38 18.64
N LEU A 384 -11.08 16.60 18.29
CA LEU A 384 -9.69 16.97 18.00
C LEU A 384 -8.77 16.78 19.23
N ASP A 385 -9.25 17.11 20.42
CA ASP A 385 -8.55 16.89 21.69
C ASP A 385 -8.47 15.40 22.07
N SER A 386 -9.41 14.57 21.58
CA SER A 386 -9.39 13.12 21.78
C SER A 386 -8.45 12.38 20.82
N ILE A 387 -7.94 13.04 19.77
CA ILE A 387 -6.95 12.48 18.84
C ILE A 387 -5.55 12.58 19.48
N PRO A 388 -4.88 11.46 19.81
CA PRO A 388 -3.57 11.51 20.45
C PRO A 388 -2.50 12.09 19.49
N SER A 389 -2.00 13.30 19.78
CA SER A 389 -1.18 14.10 18.85
C SER A 389 0.35 13.91 19.03
N PHE A 390 0.87 12.77 18.56
CA PHE A 390 2.27 12.41 18.77
C PHE A 390 3.20 12.54 17.54
N TYR A 391 2.79 13.25 16.48
CA TYR A 391 3.62 13.45 15.28
C TYR A 391 3.78 14.93 14.92
N PRO A 392 4.96 15.49 14.60
CA PRO A 392 5.12 16.93 14.39
C PRO A 392 4.30 17.53 13.22
N PRO A 393 4.17 16.89 12.05
CA PRO A 393 3.29 17.36 10.97
C PRO A 393 1.79 17.25 11.30
N VAL A 394 1.35 16.14 11.92
CA VAL A 394 -0.05 15.99 12.37
C VAL A 394 -0.33 16.86 13.59
N ARG A 395 0.66 17.12 14.45
CA ARG A 395 0.58 18.08 15.55
C ARG A 395 0.55 19.50 15.01
N GLU A 396 1.29 19.82 13.95
CA GLU A 396 1.18 21.12 13.31
C GLU A 396 -0.16 21.26 12.58
N LEU A 397 -0.64 20.23 11.89
CA LEU A 397 -1.99 20.21 11.31
C LEU A 397 -3.08 20.27 12.37
N LEU A 398 -2.96 19.55 13.49
CA LEU A 398 -3.89 19.57 14.62
C LEU A 398 -3.80 20.88 15.41
N ARG A 399 -2.61 21.45 15.59
CA ARG A 399 -2.38 22.75 16.23
C ARG A 399 -2.90 23.88 15.34
N VAL A 400 -2.66 23.80 14.04
CA VAL A 400 -3.20 24.73 13.04
C VAL A 400 -4.71 24.58 12.96
N ALA A 401 -5.26 23.36 12.95
CA ALA A 401 -6.70 23.09 13.02
C ALA A 401 -7.30 23.59 14.34
N THR A 402 -6.64 23.37 15.48
CA THR A 402 -7.09 23.83 16.80
C THR A 402 -7.05 25.36 16.90
N LEU A 403 -5.96 26.00 16.49
CA LEU A 403 -5.85 27.47 16.43
C LEU A 403 -6.87 28.06 15.44
N ARG A 404 -7.17 27.35 14.34
CA ARG A 404 -8.22 27.75 13.39
C ARG A 404 -9.62 27.58 13.98
N VAL A 405 -9.90 26.50 14.70
CA VAL A 405 -11.19 26.30 15.39
C VAL A 405 -11.37 27.31 16.52
N VAL A 406 -10.31 27.67 17.25
CA VAL A 406 -10.32 28.75 18.25
C VAL A 406 -10.55 30.11 17.58
N ALA A 407 -9.88 30.43 16.48
CA ALA A 407 -10.13 31.66 15.73
C ALA A 407 -11.55 31.71 15.13
N LEU A 408 -12.12 30.57 14.74
CA LEU A 408 -13.51 30.44 14.28
C LEU A 408 -14.50 30.63 15.44
N GLN A 409 -14.17 30.13 16.62
CA GLN A 409 -14.93 30.39 17.85
C GLN A 409 -14.89 31.89 18.21
N GLU A 410 -13.74 32.56 18.07
CA GLU A 410 -13.61 34.01 18.30
C GLU A 410 -14.41 34.84 17.28
N VAL A 411 -14.41 34.45 16.00
CA VAL A 411 -15.23 35.09 14.96
C VAL A 411 -16.72 34.84 15.21
N PHE A 412 -17.09 33.63 15.59
CA PHE A 412 -18.46 33.28 15.98
C PHE A 412 -18.90 34.11 17.20
N ASP A 413 -18.09 34.18 18.25
CA ASP A 413 -18.35 34.94 19.47
C ASP A 413 -18.43 36.45 19.16
N ALA A 414 -17.59 36.98 18.26
CA ALA A 414 -17.66 38.37 17.80
C ALA A 414 -18.93 38.66 17.01
N VAL A 415 -19.39 37.72 16.16
CA VAL A 415 -20.65 37.83 15.42
C VAL A 415 -21.85 37.77 16.36
N VAL A 416 -21.81 36.92 17.39
CA VAL A 416 -22.85 36.85 18.45
C VAL A 416 -22.83 38.11 19.31
N ALA A 417 -21.66 38.64 19.67
CA ALA A 417 -21.50 39.87 20.44
C ALA A 417 -21.97 41.12 19.67
N ALA A 418 -21.75 41.19 18.36
CA ALA A 418 -22.26 42.27 17.51
C ALA A 418 -23.80 42.35 17.48
N ILE A 419 -24.48 41.20 17.62
CA ILE A 419 -25.95 41.14 17.76
C ILE A 419 -26.39 41.68 19.13
N ALA A 420 -25.63 41.41 20.20
CA ALA A 420 -25.91 41.95 21.53
C ALA A 420 -25.71 43.48 21.63
N VAL A 421 -24.72 44.04 20.91
CA VAL A 421 -24.49 45.49 20.84
C VAL A 421 -25.55 46.20 19.99
N GLY A 422 -26.09 45.54 18.96
CA GLY A 422 -27.20 46.06 18.15
C GLY A 422 -28.54 46.20 18.89
N LEU A 423 -28.77 45.40 19.94
CA LEU A 423 -29.94 45.51 20.82
C LEU A 423 -29.78 46.57 21.93
N GLY A 424 -28.59 47.16 22.06
CA GLY A 424 -28.27 48.19 23.06
C GLY A 424 -28.35 49.63 22.57
N ARG A 425 -28.79 49.88 21.33
CA ARG A 425 -29.04 51.24 20.81
C ARG A 425 -30.49 51.41 20.40
N VAL A 426 -31.32 51.68 21.38
CA VAL A 426 -32.59 52.40 21.21
C VAL A 426 -32.36 53.82 21.70
N PRO A 427 -32.44 54.86 20.85
CA PRO A 427 -32.99 56.15 21.27
C PRO A 427 -34.52 56.08 21.33
#